data_AF-A0A9P8N0T7-F1
#
_entry.id   AF-A0A9P8N0T7-F1
#
_cell.length_a   1.000
_cell.length_b   1.000
_cell.length_c   1.000
_cell.angle_alpha   90.00
_cell.angle_beta   90.00
_cell.angle_gamma   90.00
#
_symmetry.space_group_name_H-M   'P 1'
#
loop_
_entity.id
_entity.type
_entity.pdbx_description
1 polymer ?
#
loop_
_entity_poly.entity_id
_entity_poly.type
_entity_poly.pdbx_seq_one_letter_code
_entity_poly.pdbx_strand_id
1 'polypeptide(L)' 'MDTVKPMAPFFAAGLIIAYGANSAQNAMMASDEWKNDPRNPQAKAGNKH' A
#
# COMPACT_ATOMS: atom_id res chain seq x y z
N MET A 1 -14.52 -13.10 24.38
CA MET A 1 -14.31 -12.31 23.14
C MET A 1 -14.65 -10.83 23.35
N ASP A 2 -14.93 -10.41 24.58
CA ASP A 2 -15.59 -9.14 24.92
C ASP A 2 -14.64 -7.94 24.91
N THR A 3 -13.33 -8.17 24.97
CA THR A 3 -12.30 -7.12 24.88
C THR A 3 -11.99 -6.71 23.45
N VAL A 4 -12.13 -7.61 22.46
CA VAL A 4 -11.83 -7.32 21.05
C VAL A 4 -12.98 -6.59 20.36
N LYS A 5 -14.22 -6.78 20.84
CA LYS A 5 -15.43 -6.15 20.31
C LYS A 5 -15.37 -4.61 20.26
N PRO A 6 -14.95 -3.88 21.31
CA PRO A 6 -14.77 -2.42 21.23
C PRO A 6 -13.53 -2.01 20.42
N MET A 7 -12.53 -2.89 20.28
CA MET A 7 -11.32 -2.61 19.49
C MET A 7 -11.51 -2.84 17.99
N ALA A 8 -12.53 -3.61 17.59
CA ALA A 8 -12.87 -3.91 16.20
C ALA A 8 -12.88 -2.69 15.25
N PRO A 9 -13.48 -1.53 15.58
CA PRO A 9 -13.42 -0.36 14.70
C PRO A 9 -12.00 0.16 14.46
N PHE A 10 -11.09 0.06 15.44
CA PHE A 10 -9.70 0.48 15.27
C PHE A 10 -8.90 -0.49 14.40
N PHE A 11 -9.16 -1.80 14.53
CA PHE A 11 -8.57 -2.79 13.63
C PHE A 11 -9.10 -2.62 12.19
N ALA A 12 -10.39 -2.39 12.02
CA ALA A 12 -10.98 -2.10 10.71
C ALA A 12 -10.39 -0.83 10.10
N ALA A 13 -10.27 0.25 10.88
CA ALA A 13 -9.60 1.48 10.45
C ALA A 13 -8.13 1.24 10.08
N GLY A 14 -7.40 0.46 10.89
CA GLY A 14 -6.01 0.08 10.59
C GLY A 14 -5.88 -0.68 9.27
N LEU A 15 -6.81 -1.59 8.97
CA LEU A 15 -6.84 -2.32 7.69
C LEU A 15 -7.15 -1.40 6.51
N ILE A 16 -8.11 -0.49 6.67
CA ILE A 16 -8.46 0.50 5.63
C ILE A 16 -7.27 1.41 5.33
N ILE A 17 -6.60 1.92 6.36
CA ILE A 17 -5.43 2.77 6.21
C ILE A 17 -4.27 1.99 5.58
N ALA A 18 -4.02 0.75 6.01
CA ALA A 18 -2.97 -0.08 5.42
C ALA A 18 -3.20 -0.31 3.92
N TYR A 19 -4.44 -0.59 3.52
CA TYR A 19 -4.82 -0.73 2.12
C TYR A 19 -4.68 0.61 1.35
N GLY A 20 -5.14 1.71 1.95
CA GLY A 20 -5.01 3.05 1.38
C GLY A 20 -3.55 3.48 1.19
N ALA A 21 -2.70 3.23 2.19
CA ALA A 21 -1.27 3.53 2.13
C ALA A 21 -0.56 2.70 1.05
N ASN A 22 -0.85 1.40 0.95
CA ASN A 22 -0.27 0.55 -0.08
C ASN A 22 -0.70 0.99 -1.50
N SER A 23 -1.98 1.28 -1.70
CA SER A 23 -2.50 1.74 -3.00
C SER A 23 -1.93 3.12 -3.38
N ALA A 24 -1.84 4.05 -2.43
CA ALA A 24 -1.23 5.36 -2.65
C ALA A 24 0.27 5.25 -2.96
N GLN A 25 1.01 4.38 -2.25
CA GLN A 25 2.41 4.11 -2.55
C GLN A 25 2.58 3.57 -3.98
N ASN A 26 1.77 2.59 -4.39
CA ASN A 26 1.83 2.06 -5.76
C ASN A 26 1.55 3.15 -6.81
N ALA A 27 0.59 4.04 -6.56
CA ALA A 27 0.27 5.15 -7.45
C ALA A 27 1.41 6.19 -7.54
N MET A 28 2.02 6.55 -6.42
CA MET A 28 3.16 7.47 -6.39
C MET A 28 4.38 6.89 -7.10
N MET A 29 4.67 5.61 -6.90
CA MET A 29 5.78 4.91 -7.57
C MET A 29 5.54 4.71 -9.08
N ALA A 30 4.31 4.83 -9.55
CA ALA A 30 3.96 4.80 -10.98
C ALA A 30 4.04 6.18 -11.65
N SER A 31 4.32 7.25 -10.90
CA SER A 31 4.46 8.60 -11.45
C SER A 31 5.69 8.72 -12.36
N ASP A 32 5.65 9.67 -13.29
CA ASP A 32 6.68 9.83 -14.32
C ASP A 32 8.10 10.04 -13.78
N GLU A 33 8.21 10.66 -12.60
CA GLU A 33 9.46 10.91 -11.90
C GLU A 33 10.09 9.62 -11.32
N TRP A 34 9.26 8.68 -10.85
CA TRP A 34 9.72 7.51 -10.09
C TRP A 34 9.60 6.19 -10.85
N LYS A 35 8.88 6.15 -11.99
CA LYS A 35 8.65 4.93 -12.78
C LYS A 35 9.93 4.31 -13.35
N ASN A 36 10.96 5.11 -13.63
CA ASN A 36 12.23 4.67 -14.21
C ASN A 36 13.37 4.62 -13.19
N ASP A 37 13.12 4.91 -11.90
CA ASP A 37 14.16 4.82 -10.88
C ASP A 37 14.56 3.34 -10.69
N PRO A 38 15.84 2.96 -10.84
CA PRO A 38 16.30 1.57 -10.68
C PRO A 38 16.11 1.01 -9.27
N ARG A 39 15.86 1.88 -8.28
CA ARG A 39 15.53 1.55 -6.90
C ARG A 39 14.03 1.32 -6.69
N ASN A 40 13.19 1.68 -7.66
CA ASN A 40 11.77 1.40 -7.62
C ASN A 40 11.52 -0.10 -7.78
N PRO A 41 11.00 -0.80 -6.75
CA PRO A 41 10.70 -2.22 -6.87
C PRO A 41 9.60 -2.50 -7.92
N GLN A 42 8.71 -1.55 -8.20
CA GLN A 42 7.68 -1.68 -9.24
C GLN A 42 8.27 -1.65 -10.65
N ALA A 43 9.36 -0.89 -10.88
CA ALA A 43 10.07 -0.88 -12.17
C ALA A 43 10.69 -2.26 -12.49
N LYS A 44 11.09 -3.02 -11.47
CA LYS A 44 11.59 -4.39 -11.63
C LYS A 44 10.45 -5.40 -11.84
N ALA A 45 9.29 -5.18 -11.23
CA ALA A 45 8.11 -6.04 -11.37
C ALA A 45 7.43 -5.90 -12.74
N GLY A 46 7.50 -4.71 -13.36
CA GLY A 46 6.97 -4.42 -14.70
C GLY A 46 7.75 -5.05 -15.86
N ASN A 47 8.98 -5.54 -15.65
CA ASN A 47 9.82 -6.19 -16.67
C ASN A 47 9.50 -7.69 -16.88
N LYS A 48 8.27 -8.14 -16.62
CA LYS A 48 7.80 -9.52 -16.86
C LYS A 48 6.77 -9.60 -18.00
N HIS A 49 7.03 -8.90 -19.11
CA HIS A 49 6.38 -9.14 -20.39
C HIS A 49 7.40 -9.08 -21.52
#